data_AF-A0A2V8J9G3-F1
#
_entry.id   AF-A0A2V8J9G3-F1
#
_cell.length_a   1.000
_cell.length_b   1.000
_cell.length_c   1.000
_cell.angle_alpha   90.00
_cell.angle_beta   90.00
_cell.angle_gamma   90.00
#
_symmetry.space_group_name_H-M   'P 1'
#
loop_
_entity.id
_entity.type
_entity.pdbx_description
1 polymer ?
#
loop_
_entity_poly.entity_id
_entity_poly.type
_entity_poly.pdbx_seq_one_letter_code
_entity_poly.pdbx_strand_id
1 'polypeptide(L)' 'YDWAHIKAPTLVFGGADDSLPGSAALFRERMKFIADTIPNGNAKLHLIAGLGHVPHMEAPEKTNPPLIAFLKEGISKP' A
#
# COMPACT_ATOMS: atom_id res chain seq x y z
N TYR A 1 -13.75 -8.21 8.17
CA TYR A 1 -13.87 -7.92 9.62
C TYR A 1 -12.50 -7.58 10.20
N ASP A 2 -11.44 -8.30 9.84
CA ASP A 2 -10.11 -8.17 10.44
C ASP A 2 -9.46 -6.77 10.35
N TRP A 3 -9.58 -6.08 9.21
CA TRP A 3 -8.94 -4.76 9.02
C TRP A 3 -9.37 -3.71 10.04
N ALA A 4 -10.63 -3.74 10.49
CA ALA A 4 -11.15 -2.80 11.48
C ALA A 4 -10.50 -2.97 12.87
N HIS A 5 -9.81 -4.09 13.11
CA HIS A 5 -9.13 -4.37 14.37
C HIS A 5 -7.62 -4.02 14.33
N ILE A 6 -7.10 -3.59 13.18
CA ILE A 6 -5.68 -3.22 13.05
C ILE A 6 -5.41 -1.91 13.81
N LYS A 7 -4.46 -1.99 14.75
CA LYS A 7 -3.99 -0.84 15.55
C LYS A 7 -2.63 -0.30 15.10
N ALA A 8 -1.87 -1.08 14.35
CA ALA A 8 -0.54 -0.70 13.91
C ALA A 8 -0.60 0.30 12.74
N PRO A 9 0.37 1.23 12.63
CA PRO A 9 0.58 1.97 11.39
C PRO A 9 0.71 1.00 10.21
N THR A 10 -0.04 1.26 9.14
CA THR A 10 -0.17 0.36 7.99
C THR A 10 0.09 1.12 6.69
N LEU A 11 0.85 0.51 5.79
CA LEU A 11 1.03 1.00 4.43
C LEU A 11 0.36 0.01 3.46
N VAL A 12 -0.70 0.46 2.80
CA VAL A 12 -1.36 -0.26 1.71
C VAL A 12 -0.64 0.13 0.42
N PHE A 13 0.14 -0.79 -0.14
CA PHE A 13 1.19 -0.49 -1.12
C PHE A 13 1.18 -1.46 -2.31
N GLY A 14 1.49 -0.98 -3.51
CA GLY A 14 1.59 -1.84 -4.70
C GLY A 14 1.71 -1.06 -6.01
N GLY A 15 1.76 -1.78 -7.13
CA GLY A 15 1.67 -1.19 -8.47
C GLY A 15 0.23 -0.86 -8.83
N ALA A 16 -0.02 0.35 -9.32
CA ALA A 16 -1.38 0.82 -9.61
C ALA A 16 -2.04 0.11 -10.80
N ASP A 17 -1.25 -0.60 -11.60
CA ASP A 17 -1.66 -1.29 -12.82
C ASP A 17 -1.71 -2.82 -12.64
N ASP A 18 -1.65 -3.32 -11.39
CA ASP A 18 -1.83 -4.75 -11.09
C ASP A 18 -3.22 -5.23 -11.49
N SER A 19 -3.28 -6.10 -12.50
CA SER A 19 -4.50 -6.71 -13.00
C SER A 19 -4.71 -8.16 -12.55
N LEU A 20 -3.82 -8.76 -11.76
CA LEU A 20 -3.99 -10.15 -11.30
C LEU A 20 -5.31 -10.40 -10.54
N PRO A 21 -5.82 -9.45 -9.73
CA PRO A 21 -7.12 -9.61 -9.09
C PRO A 21 -8.32 -9.47 -10.04
N GLY A 22 -8.08 -9.27 -11.34
CA GLY A 22 -9.08 -9.16 -12.40
C GLY A 22 -8.86 -7.93 -13.30
N SER A 23 -8.70 -6.75 -12.69
CA SER A 23 -8.35 -5.52 -13.41
C SER A 23 -7.63 -4.53 -12.49
N ALA A 24 -6.84 -3.63 -13.08
CA ALA A 24 -6.17 -2.56 -12.34
C ALA A 24 -7.17 -1.65 -11.59
N ALA A 25 -8.33 -1.38 -12.18
CA ALA A 25 -9.39 -0.61 -11.52
C ALA A 25 -9.91 -1.31 -10.27
N LEU A 26 -10.19 -2.61 -10.37
CA LEU A 26 -10.66 -3.43 -9.24
C LEU A 26 -9.59 -3.54 -8.15
N PHE A 27 -8.32 -3.68 -8.53
CA PHE A 27 -7.23 -3.69 -7.56
C PHE A 27 -7.16 -2.36 -6.80
N ARG A 28 -7.16 -1.22 -7.50
CA ARG A 28 -7.13 0.11 -6.84
C ARG A 28 -8.33 0.32 -5.91
N GLU A 29 -9.53 -0.10 -6.31
CA GLU A 29 -10.72 -0.03 -5.47
C GLU A 29 -10.55 -0.85 -4.18
N ARG A 30 -10.07 -2.08 -4.29
CA ARG A 30 -9.82 -2.95 -3.13
C ARG A 30 -8.73 -2.40 -2.20
N MET A 31 -7.66 -1.86 -2.77
CA MET A 31 -6.59 -1.22 -1.97
C MET A 31 -7.11 0.02 -1.23
N LYS A 32 -7.94 0.83 -1.88
CA LYS A 32 -8.64 1.95 -1.23
C LYS A 32 -9.56 1.46 -0.11
N PHE A 33 -10.36 0.42 -0.38
CA PHE A 33 -11.25 -0.16 0.63
C PHE A 33 -10.49 -0.59 1.89
N ILE A 34 -9.34 -1.26 1.74
CA ILE A 34 -8.50 -1.66 2.87
C ILE A 34 -8.03 -0.42 3.66
N ALA A 35 -7.49 0.58 2.98
CA ALA A 35 -6.99 1.80 3.62
C ALA A 35 -8.10 2.57 4.36
N ASP A 36 -9.30 2.66 3.76
CA ASP A 36 -10.46 3.32 4.36
C ASP A 36 -11.06 2.54 5.54
N THR A 37 -10.84 1.22 5.61
CA THR A 37 -11.37 0.35 6.67
C THR A 37 -10.50 0.37 7.94
N ILE A 38 -9.19 0.60 7.81
CA ILE A 38 -8.27 0.61 8.95
C ILE A 38 -8.49 1.91 9.76
N PRO A 39 -8.81 1.81 11.06
CA PRO A 39 -9.29 2.95 11.84
C PRO A 39 -8.19 3.95 12.21
N ASN A 40 -8.62 5.08 12.79
CA ASN A 40 -7.76 6.08 13.44
C ASN A 40 -6.71 6.73 12.53
N GLY A 41 -6.91 6.71 11.20
CA GLY A 41 -5.92 7.20 10.25
C GLY A 41 -4.62 6.38 10.26
N ASN A 42 -4.68 5.13 10.73
CA ASN A 42 -3.50 4.27 10.81
C ASN A 42 -3.02 3.78 9.44
N ALA A 43 -3.83 3.87 8.39
CA ALA A 43 -3.45 3.45 7.05
C ALA A 43 -3.06 4.61 6.14
N LYS A 44 -2.00 4.39 5.36
CA LYS A 44 -1.65 5.18 4.18
C LYS A 44 -1.80 4.32 2.93
N LEU A 45 -2.42 4.86 1.88
CA LEU A 45 -2.47 4.22 0.56
C LEU A 45 -1.39 4.83 -0.34
N HIS A 46 -0.57 3.97 -0.95
CA HIS A 46 0.44 4.40 -1.91
C HIS A 46 0.54 3.39 -3.07
N LEU A 47 -0.03 3.75 -4.21
CA LEU A 47 0.03 2.94 -5.43
C LEU A 47 0.91 3.61 -6.48
N ILE A 48 1.83 2.85 -7.08
CA ILE A 48 2.82 3.37 -8.02
C ILE A 48 2.30 3.22 -9.44
N ALA A 49 2.03 4.34 -10.11
CA ALA A 49 1.57 4.36 -11.49
C ALA A 49 2.61 3.76 -12.46
N GLY A 50 2.15 3.00 -13.45
CA GLY A 50 2.99 2.36 -14.45
C GLY A 50 3.64 1.05 -13.99
N LEU A 51 3.31 0.54 -12.80
CA LEU A 51 3.82 -0.73 -12.27
C LEU A 51 2.70 -1.72 -12.01
N GLY A 52 2.99 -3.00 -12.26
CA GLY A 52 2.07 -4.12 -12.11
C GLY A 52 2.23 -4.87 -10.79
N HIS A 53 2.09 -6.19 -10.85
CA HIS A 53 2.00 -7.06 -9.67
C HIS A 53 3.30 -7.13 -8.86
N VAL A 54 4.45 -7.01 -9.50
CA VAL A 54 5.77 -7.18 -8.86
C VAL A 54 6.60 -5.90 -8.95
N PRO A 55 6.12 -4.78 -8.37
CA PRO A 55 6.73 -3.46 -8.57
C PRO A 55 8.18 -3.38 -8.06
N HIS A 56 8.54 -4.22 -7.08
CA HIS A 56 9.89 -4.30 -6.53
C HIS A 56 10.90 -4.99 -7.47
N MET A 57 10.42 -5.83 -8.40
CA MET A 57 11.23 -6.44 -9.45
C MET A 57 11.26 -5.57 -10.71
N GLU A 58 10.12 -4.93 -11.04
CA GLU A 58 9.97 -4.09 -12.24
C GLU A 58 10.75 -2.78 -12.14
N ALA A 59 10.67 -2.10 -10.99
CA ALA A 59 11.28 -0.79 -10.76
C ALA A 59 11.62 -0.59 -9.26
N PRO A 60 12.64 -1.30 -8.72
CA PRO A 60 13.05 -1.20 -7.32
C PRO A 60 13.39 0.24 -6.91
N GLU A 61 13.89 1.06 -7.83
CA GLU A 61 14.22 2.47 -7.61
C GLU A 61 12.99 3.35 -7.37
N LYS A 62 11.81 2.93 -7.84
CA LYS A 62 10.52 3.60 -7.55
C LYS A 62 9.82 2.99 -6.35
N THR A 63 10.03 1.69 -6.12
CA THR A 63 9.29 0.90 -5.12
C THR A 63 9.93 0.97 -3.73
N ASN A 64 11.26 0.86 -3.63
CA ASN A 64 11.93 0.81 -2.34
C ASN A 64 11.89 2.13 -1.55
N PRO A 65 12.07 3.32 -2.16
CA PRO A 65 12.06 4.57 -1.41
C PRO A 65 10.80 4.84 -0.57
N PRO A 66 9.56 4.72 -1.09
CA PRO A 66 8.36 4.96 -0.28
C PRO A 66 8.19 3.93 0.85
N LEU A 67 8.55 2.66 0.62
CA LEU A 67 8.53 1.63 1.65
C LEU A 67 9.52 1.94 2.79
N ILE A 68 10.77 2.28 2.44
CA ILE A 68 11.81 2.62 3.41
C ILE A 68 11.43 3.88 4.19
N ALA A 69 10.86 4.89 3.53
CA ALA A 69 10.39 6.11 4.20
C ALA A 69 9.34 5.78 5.27
N PHE A 70 8.33 4.98 4.93
CA PHE A 70 7.31 4.54 5.87
C PHE A 70 7.89 3.77 7.07
N LEU A 71 8.82 2.84 6.83
CA LEU A 71 9.46 2.08 7.90
C LEU A 71 10.28 2.98 8.84
N LYS A 72 11.00 3.98 8.30
CA LYS A 72 11.74 4.96 9.10
C LYS A 72 10.83 5.83 9.97
N GLU A 73 9.68 6.27 9.45
CA GLU A 73 8.67 7.00 10.24
C GLU A 73 8.22 6.18 11.47
N GLY A 74 8.08 4.85 11.32
CA GLY A 74 7.69 3.97 12.41
C GLY A 74 8.75 3.84 13.51
N ILE A 75 10.03 3.92 13.16
CA ILE A 75 11.16 3.85 14.12
C ILE A 75 11.29 5.16 14.91
N SER A 76 10.92 6.30 14.32
CA SER A 76 11.05 7.62 14.94
C SER A 76 9.89 8.02 15.85
N LYS A 77 8.86 7.17 16.00
CA LYS A 77 7.76 7.42 16.93
C LYS A 77 8.14 6.89 18.32
N PRO A 78 8.09 7.71 19.38
CA PRO A 78 8.37 7.28 20.75
C PRO A 78 7.34 6.26 21.27
#